data_AF-A0A0U3PMU4-F1
#
_entry.id   AF-A0A0U3PMU4-F1
#
_cell.length_a   1.000
_cell.length_b   1.000
_cell.length_c   1.000
_cell.angle_alpha   90.00
_cell.angle_beta   90.00
_cell.angle_gamma   90.00
#
_symmetry.space_group_name_H-M   'P 1'
#
loop_
_entity.id
_entity.type
_entity.pdbx_description
1 polymer ?
#
loop_
_entity_poly.entity_id
_entity_poly.type
_entity_poly.pdbx_seq_one_letter_code
_entity_poly.pdbx_strand_id
1 'polypeptide(L)'
;MREGMQIESAEIRLEDKVRLLEALSQTGLKYIVAGSFVSPRWTPQMAEVDALLDKFTPVPGVNYSALALNSRGAERAQVHTPPLSPGDGLPRTFVHVCDVFVRRNANRSQADEISSWPDTVQRAVAEGKIEAGIGINAAWGSNWLGEFSLSERMDLLEKQHRLWTAAGIRVAEVVIGDPMGWNMPDAVEEQLLAIRSTWPEITRFHLHLHNQRGTAPISIYAALRTLTEECELILDTTVGGIGGCPYCGNGRATGMMPTEDLVDLLHELGIETGVDLDALIEVVILTEEIIGHPTDTHVARTGPRPRGERLYAMDMPFVETFEQAQHFRVGPSAYAGAPSPWKSVITSPSRDRLGLQQDKAGAS
;
A
#
# COMPACT_ATOMS: atom_id res chain seq x y z
N MET A 1 -3.09 -7.75 3.84
CA MET A 1 -3.58 -9.14 3.74
C MET A 1 -4.35 -9.45 2.46
N ARG A 2 -4.95 -8.47 1.76
CA ARG A 2 -5.69 -8.73 0.50
C ARG A 2 -4.82 -8.69 -0.75
N GLU A 3 -4.35 -7.50 -1.16
CA GLU A 3 -3.62 -7.28 -2.42
C GLU A 3 -2.37 -8.17 -2.53
N GLY A 4 -1.53 -8.18 -1.48
CA GLY A 4 -0.36 -9.03 -1.38
C GLY A 4 -0.66 -10.52 -1.49
N MET A 5 -1.41 -11.07 -0.53
CA MET A 5 -1.64 -12.51 -0.45
C MET A 5 -2.47 -13.07 -1.60
N GLN A 6 -3.26 -12.26 -2.30
CA GLN A 6 -4.09 -12.71 -3.41
C GLN A 6 -3.26 -13.32 -4.56
N ILE A 7 -2.01 -12.88 -4.74
CA ILE A 7 -1.14 -13.40 -5.79
C ILE A 7 -0.14 -14.46 -5.29
N GLU A 8 -0.12 -14.69 -3.98
CA GLU A 8 0.76 -15.65 -3.33
C GLU A 8 0.27 -17.10 -3.42
N SER A 9 1.06 -18.04 -2.90
CA SER A 9 0.68 -19.46 -2.90
C SER A 9 -0.64 -19.65 -2.15
N ALA A 10 -1.56 -20.41 -2.77
CA ALA A 10 -2.79 -20.81 -2.11
C ALA A 10 -2.57 -21.81 -0.96
N GLU A 11 -1.38 -22.40 -0.87
CA GLU A 11 -1.00 -23.36 0.17
C GLU A 11 -0.54 -22.69 1.48
N ILE A 12 -0.42 -21.37 1.51
CA ILE A 12 -0.13 -20.63 2.75
C ILE A 12 -1.21 -20.94 3.77
N ARG A 13 -0.78 -21.50 4.91
CA ARG A 13 -1.68 -21.97 5.97
C ARG A 13 -2.45 -20.82 6.59
N LEU A 14 -3.67 -21.09 7.01
CA LEU A 14 -4.52 -20.15 7.74
C LEU A 14 -3.81 -19.57 8.98
N GLU A 15 -3.12 -20.42 9.74
CA GLU A 15 -2.41 -20.02 10.96
C GLU A 15 -1.31 -18.98 10.68
N ASP A 16 -0.64 -19.08 9.53
CA ASP A 16 0.38 -18.12 9.12
C ASP A 16 -0.26 -16.80 8.67
N LYS A 17 -1.42 -16.84 8.00
CA LYS A 17 -2.21 -15.65 7.69
C LYS A 17 -2.69 -14.93 8.95
N VAL A 18 -3.11 -15.68 9.98
CA VAL A 18 -3.49 -15.13 11.30
C VAL A 18 -2.28 -14.48 11.95
N ARG A 19 -1.14 -15.19 12.05
CA ARG A 19 0.13 -14.64 12.58
C ARG A 19 0.49 -13.31 11.90
N LEU A 20 0.40 -13.25 10.58
CA LEU A 20 0.74 -12.05 9.84
C LEU A 20 -0.23 -10.89 10.11
N LEU A 21 -1.54 -11.15 10.11
CA LEU A 21 -2.55 -10.12 10.38
C LEU A 21 -2.41 -9.56 11.80
N GLU A 22 -2.17 -10.42 12.78
CA GLU A 22 -1.94 -10.01 14.16
C GLU A 22 -0.65 -9.19 14.29
N ALA A 23 0.45 -9.63 13.66
CA ALA A 23 1.69 -8.87 13.64
C ALA A 23 1.53 -7.49 12.99
N LEU A 24 0.86 -7.41 11.83
CA LEU A 24 0.52 -6.15 11.17
C LEU A 24 -0.28 -5.22 12.09
N SER A 25 -1.21 -5.78 12.87
CA SER A 25 -2.07 -5.02 13.77
C SER A 25 -1.32 -4.36 14.93
N GLN A 26 -0.12 -4.83 15.26
CA GLN A 26 0.73 -4.29 16.33
C GLN A 26 1.70 -3.20 15.83
N THR A 27 1.73 -2.91 14.53
CA THR A 27 2.67 -1.92 13.95
C THR A 27 2.18 -0.48 14.09
N GLY A 28 0.97 -0.24 14.62
CA GLY A 28 0.37 1.09 14.69
C GLY A 28 -0.42 1.51 13.45
N LEU A 29 -0.42 0.70 12.38
CA LEU A 29 -1.30 0.87 11.22
C LEU A 29 -2.76 1.02 11.65
N LYS A 30 -3.43 2.06 11.13
CA LYS A 30 -4.84 2.35 11.45
C LYS A 30 -5.84 1.68 10.52
N TYR A 31 -5.39 1.24 9.34
CA TYR A 31 -6.24 0.65 8.32
C TYR A 31 -5.58 -0.58 7.74
N ILE A 32 -6.25 -1.72 7.84
CA ILE A 32 -5.76 -3.00 7.32
C ILE A 32 -6.86 -3.66 6.50
N VAL A 33 -6.60 -3.90 5.22
CA VAL A 33 -7.46 -4.77 4.40
C VAL A 33 -7.12 -6.23 4.72
N ALA A 34 -7.94 -6.83 5.57
CA ALA A 34 -7.79 -8.16 6.17
C ALA A 34 -8.00 -9.31 5.16
N GLY A 35 -8.81 -9.09 4.12
CA GLY A 35 -9.05 -10.13 3.12
C GLY A 35 -10.09 -9.74 2.06
N SER A 36 -10.67 -10.74 1.41
CA SER A 36 -11.65 -10.56 0.35
C SER A 36 -12.69 -11.68 0.32
N PHE A 37 -13.97 -11.33 0.30
CA PHE A 37 -15.11 -12.25 0.14
C PHE A 37 -15.42 -12.50 -1.34
N VAL A 38 -14.42 -13.02 -2.06
CA VAL A 38 -14.51 -13.37 -3.49
C VAL A 38 -14.71 -14.87 -3.69
N SER A 39 -14.91 -15.27 -4.95
CA SER A 39 -15.04 -16.69 -5.30
C SER A 39 -13.70 -17.41 -5.12
N PRO A 40 -13.63 -18.47 -4.28
CA PRO A 40 -12.40 -19.24 -4.09
C PRO A 40 -11.95 -19.97 -5.37
N ARG A 41 -12.85 -20.11 -6.36
CA ARG A 41 -12.50 -20.65 -7.68
C ARG A 41 -11.48 -19.77 -8.41
N TRP A 42 -11.59 -18.46 -8.27
CA TRP A 42 -10.76 -17.49 -9.00
C TRP A 42 -9.67 -16.88 -8.11
N THR A 43 -9.88 -16.92 -6.79
CA THR A 43 -8.92 -16.42 -5.80
C THR A 43 -8.83 -17.40 -4.62
N PRO A 44 -8.24 -18.59 -4.83
CA PRO A 44 -8.16 -19.63 -3.80
C PRO A 44 -7.42 -19.17 -2.53
N GLN A 45 -6.49 -18.22 -2.65
CA GLN A 45 -5.74 -17.63 -1.54
C GLN A 45 -6.66 -16.99 -0.49
N MET A 46 -7.83 -16.49 -0.91
CA MET A 46 -8.83 -15.81 -0.08
C MET A 46 -9.96 -16.73 0.39
N ALA A 47 -9.89 -18.04 0.12
CA ALA A 47 -10.97 -18.98 0.42
C ALA A 47 -11.33 -19.04 1.91
N GLU A 48 -10.34 -18.88 2.78
CA GLU A 48 -10.48 -19.02 4.23
C GLU A 48 -10.66 -17.67 4.96
N VAL A 49 -11.14 -16.63 4.27
CA VAL A 49 -11.31 -15.30 4.87
C VAL A 49 -12.23 -15.31 6.10
N ASP A 50 -13.31 -16.10 6.09
CA ASP A 50 -14.19 -16.23 7.27
C ASP A 50 -13.43 -16.80 8.47
N ALA A 51 -12.71 -17.90 8.26
CA ALA A 51 -11.94 -18.56 9.32
C ALA A 51 -10.76 -17.70 9.82
N LEU A 52 -10.19 -16.85 8.95
CA LEU A 52 -9.19 -15.85 9.34
C LEU A 52 -9.81 -14.84 10.30
N LEU A 53 -10.99 -14.30 9.95
CA LEU A 53 -11.69 -13.29 10.74
C LEU A 53 -12.21 -13.84 12.07
N ASP A 54 -12.59 -15.12 12.12
CA ASP A 54 -13.01 -15.79 13.36
C ASP A 54 -11.84 -16.06 14.33
N LYS A 55 -10.60 -16.20 13.83
CA LYS A 55 -9.44 -16.63 14.61
C LYS A 55 -8.55 -15.49 15.10
N PHE A 56 -8.39 -14.42 14.34
CA PHE A 56 -7.45 -13.36 14.70
C PHE A 56 -7.99 -12.50 15.86
N THR A 57 -7.06 -11.94 16.64
CA THR A 57 -7.41 -11.01 17.72
C THR A 57 -7.32 -9.56 17.21
N PRO A 58 -8.44 -8.83 17.04
CA PRO A 58 -8.40 -7.44 16.58
C PRO A 58 -7.80 -6.51 17.64
N VAL A 59 -7.02 -5.52 17.18
CA VAL A 59 -6.42 -4.50 18.04
C VAL A 59 -7.31 -3.25 18.09
N PRO A 60 -7.67 -2.74 19.29
CA PRO A 60 -8.45 -1.52 19.40
C PRO A 60 -7.81 -0.32 18.67
N GLY A 61 -8.61 0.42 17.91
CA GLY A 61 -8.15 1.57 17.13
C GLY A 61 -7.59 1.23 15.75
N VAL A 62 -7.59 -0.04 15.35
CA VAL A 62 -7.30 -0.47 13.97
C VAL A 62 -8.61 -0.76 13.25
N ASN A 63 -8.79 -0.17 12.07
CA ASN A 63 -9.91 -0.45 11.18
C ASN A 63 -9.56 -1.62 10.25
N TYR A 64 -10.32 -2.69 10.38
CA TYR A 64 -10.19 -3.86 9.51
C TYR A 64 -11.27 -3.84 8.44
N SER A 65 -10.86 -3.89 7.17
CA SER A 65 -11.80 -3.98 6.05
C SER A 65 -11.58 -5.25 5.24
N ALA A 66 -12.58 -5.63 4.46
CA ALA A 66 -12.48 -6.75 3.53
C ALA A 66 -13.22 -6.41 2.23
N LEU A 67 -12.64 -6.80 1.11
CA LEU A 67 -13.22 -6.53 -0.20
C LEU A 67 -14.44 -7.45 -0.43
N ALA A 68 -15.56 -6.88 -0.88
CA ALA A 68 -16.74 -7.63 -1.30
C ALA A 68 -17.23 -7.08 -2.65
N LEU A 69 -17.23 -7.92 -3.69
CA LEU A 69 -17.55 -7.50 -5.07
C LEU A 69 -18.99 -7.80 -5.50
N ASN A 70 -19.79 -8.45 -4.65
CA ASN A 70 -21.19 -8.77 -4.92
C ASN A 70 -22.00 -8.82 -3.62
N SER A 71 -23.33 -8.89 -3.72
CA SER A 71 -24.24 -8.91 -2.58
C SER A 71 -23.95 -10.04 -1.58
N ARG A 72 -23.68 -11.25 -2.08
CA ARG A 72 -23.33 -12.39 -1.22
C ARG A 72 -22.03 -12.15 -0.43
N GLY A 73 -21.04 -11.52 -1.06
CA GLY A 73 -19.80 -11.12 -0.39
C GLY A 73 -20.05 -10.05 0.67
N ALA A 74 -20.95 -9.10 0.39
CA ALA A 74 -21.32 -8.06 1.34
C ALA A 74 -22.10 -8.62 2.54
N GLU A 75 -23.03 -9.54 2.33
CA GLU A 75 -23.74 -10.27 3.38
C GLU A 75 -22.78 -11.05 4.27
N ARG A 76 -21.80 -11.74 3.68
CA ARG A 76 -20.74 -12.44 4.44
C ARG A 76 -19.90 -11.46 5.25
N ALA A 77 -19.45 -10.36 4.65
CA ALA A 77 -18.70 -9.33 5.35
C ALA A 77 -19.48 -8.78 6.55
N GLN A 78 -20.79 -8.57 6.39
CA GLN A 78 -21.64 -8.04 7.46
C GLN A 78 -21.74 -8.98 8.67
N VAL A 79 -21.67 -10.30 8.48
CA VAL A 79 -21.63 -11.26 9.59
C VAL A 79 -20.37 -11.09 10.44
N HIS A 80 -19.27 -10.67 9.82
CA HIS A 80 -17.97 -10.43 10.46
C HIS A 80 -17.77 -8.97 10.89
N THR A 81 -18.85 -8.20 11.04
CA THR A 81 -18.82 -6.80 11.51
C THR A 81 -19.48 -6.73 12.89
N PRO A 82 -18.73 -6.74 14.01
CA PRO A 82 -17.26 -6.80 14.18
C PRO A 82 -16.65 -8.22 13.98
N PRO A 83 -15.32 -8.35 13.77
CA PRO A 83 -14.26 -7.35 13.93
C PRO A 83 -14.00 -6.43 12.73
N LEU A 84 -14.63 -6.66 11.59
CA LEU A 84 -14.58 -5.71 10.48
C LEU A 84 -15.23 -4.39 10.89
N SER A 85 -14.65 -3.30 10.42
CA SER A 85 -15.26 -1.97 10.49
C SER A 85 -16.22 -1.81 9.31
N PRO A 86 -17.38 -1.15 9.49
CA PRO A 86 -18.13 -0.62 8.36
C PRO A 86 -17.17 0.21 7.50
N GLY A 87 -17.19 0.00 6.18
CA GLY A 87 -16.33 0.75 5.28
C GLY A 87 -16.53 2.25 5.47
N ASP A 88 -15.44 2.96 5.73
CA ASP A 88 -15.36 4.43 5.85
C ASP A 88 -15.31 5.13 4.47
N GLY A 89 -15.35 4.33 3.40
CA GLY A 89 -15.37 4.82 2.03
C GLY A 89 -16.71 5.43 1.65
N LEU A 90 -16.64 6.53 0.91
CA LEU A 90 -17.81 7.16 0.29
C LEU A 90 -18.42 6.22 -0.77
N PRO A 91 -19.76 6.28 -1.00
CA PRO A 91 -20.32 5.68 -2.20
C PRO A 91 -19.63 6.29 -3.42
N ARG A 92 -19.24 5.47 -4.39
CA ARG A 92 -18.46 5.95 -5.52
C ARG A 92 -18.82 5.30 -6.83
N THR A 93 -18.74 6.10 -7.88
CA THR A 93 -18.61 5.59 -9.25
C THR A 93 -17.15 5.30 -9.52
N PHE A 94 -16.89 4.29 -10.36
CA PHE A 94 -15.54 3.86 -10.68
C PHE A 94 -15.50 3.27 -12.09
N VAL A 95 -14.38 3.41 -12.79
CA VAL A 95 -14.19 2.85 -14.14
C VAL A 95 -12.73 2.57 -14.42
N HIS A 96 -12.46 1.49 -15.14
CA HIS A 96 -11.15 1.24 -15.72
C HIS A 96 -11.02 1.97 -17.06
N VAL A 97 -9.99 2.80 -17.24
CA VAL A 97 -9.73 3.49 -18.50
C VAL A 97 -9.41 2.47 -19.62
N CYS A 98 -8.80 1.34 -19.27
CA CYS A 98 -8.51 0.25 -20.19
C CYS A 98 -9.64 -0.78 -20.27
N ASP A 99 -10.42 -0.78 -21.37
CA ASP A 99 -11.49 -1.77 -21.62
C ASP A 99 -10.95 -3.22 -21.68
N VAL A 100 -9.76 -3.43 -22.25
CA VAL A 100 -9.13 -4.76 -22.32
C VAL A 100 -8.85 -5.30 -20.91
N PHE A 101 -8.35 -4.46 -20.01
CA PHE A 101 -8.03 -4.88 -18.65
C PHE A 101 -9.28 -5.32 -17.88
N VAL A 102 -10.35 -4.50 -17.88
CA VAL A 102 -11.57 -4.83 -17.13
C VAL A 102 -12.26 -6.09 -17.67
N ARG A 103 -12.20 -6.34 -18.99
CA ARG A 103 -12.70 -7.61 -19.56
C ARG A 103 -11.94 -8.82 -19.02
N ARG A 104 -10.62 -8.70 -18.88
CA ARG A 104 -9.76 -9.76 -18.34
C ARG A 104 -9.93 -9.95 -16.84
N ASN A 105 -10.05 -8.85 -16.10
CA ASN A 105 -10.05 -8.82 -14.65
C ASN A 105 -11.43 -9.12 -14.04
N ALA A 106 -12.49 -8.59 -14.64
CA ALA A 106 -13.84 -8.60 -14.09
C ALA A 106 -14.90 -9.17 -15.04
N ASN A 107 -14.52 -9.60 -16.25
CA ASN A 107 -15.45 -10.08 -17.28
C ASN A 107 -16.59 -9.08 -17.59
N ARG A 108 -16.24 -7.79 -17.60
CA ARG A 108 -17.12 -6.66 -17.93
C ARG A 108 -16.40 -5.72 -18.89
N SER A 109 -17.15 -4.99 -19.70
CA SER A 109 -16.60 -3.88 -20.48
C SER A 109 -16.57 -2.59 -19.65
N GLN A 110 -15.78 -1.62 -20.10
CA GLN A 110 -15.82 -0.27 -19.56
C GLN A 110 -17.23 0.34 -19.65
N ALA A 111 -17.93 0.07 -20.75
CA ALA A 111 -19.30 0.51 -20.94
C ALA A 111 -20.26 -0.11 -19.90
N ASP A 112 -20.04 -1.36 -19.49
CA ASP A 112 -20.83 -2.00 -18.43
C ASP A 112 -20.56 -1.38 -17.05
N GLU A 113 -19.34 -0.90 -16.78
CA GLU A 113 -19.05 -0.16 -15.54
C GLU A 113 -19.79 1.19 -15.55
N ILE A 114 -19.67 1.94 -16.64
CA ILE A 114 -20.31 3.24 -16.82
C ILE A 114 -21.84 3.13 -16.73
N SER A 115 -22.43 2.11 -17.36
CA SER A 115 -23.89 1.92 -17.34
C SER A 115 -24.45 1.60 -15.95
N SER A 116 -23.62 1.15 -15.01
CA SER A 116 -24.01 0.87 -13.62
C SER A 116 -23.92 2.07 -12.68
N TRP A 117 -23.34 3.19 -13.14
CA TRP A 117 -23.22 4.41 -12.32
C TRP A 117 -24.57 4.98 -11.87
N PRO A 118 -25.62 5.08 -12.70
CA PRO A 118 -26.92 5.59 -12.27
C PRO A 118 -27.52 4.82 -11.09
N ASP A 119 -27.43 3.49 -11.10
CA ASP A 119 -27.93 2.65 -10.00
C ASP A 119 -27.16 2.90 -8.70
N THR A 120 -25.85 3.14 -8.80
CA THR A 120 -25.00 3.49 -7.65
C THR A 120 -25.40 4.83 -7.05
N VAL A 121 -25.64 5.83 -7.90
CA VAL A 121 -26.08 7.17 -7.47
C VAL A 121 -27.49 7.10 -6.85
N GLN A 122 -28.43 6.39 -7.48
CA GLN A 122 -29.79 6.21 -6.96
C GLN A 122 -29.81 5.54 -5.60
N ARG A 123 -28.97 4.51 -5.39
CA ARG A 123 -28.84 3.85 -4.08
C ARG A 123 -28.33 4.83 -3.02
N ALA A 124 -27.29 5.60 -3.33
CA ALA A 124 -26.75 6.58 -2.40
C ALA A 124 -27.77 7.68 -2.03
N VAL A 125 -28.59 8.13 -2.99
CA VAL A 125 -29.72 9.05 -2.73
C VAL A 125 -30.74 8.40 -1.78
N ALA A 126 -31.12 7.15 -2.03
CA ALA A 126 -32.07 6.42 -1.17
C ALA A 126 -31.55 6.20 0.25
N GLU A 127 -30.23 6.07 0.41
CA GLU A 127 -29.53 5.96 1.69
C GLU A 127 -29.27 7.32 2.38
N GLY A 128 -29.67 8.43 1.76
CA GLY A 128 -29.48 9.79 2.31
C GLY A 128 -28.02 10.24 2.36
N LYS A 129 -27.16 9.72 1.48
CA LYS A 129 -25.75 10.11 1.38
C LYS A 129 -25.64 11.53 0.84
N ILE A 130 -24.75 12.33 1.43
CA ILE A 130 -24.50 13.74 1.04
C ILE A 130 -23.17 13.95 0.33
N GLU A 131 -22.27 12.97 0.45
CA GLU A 131 -20.93 12.97 -0.17
C GLU A 131 -20.69 11.66 -0.91
N ALA A 132 -19.92 11.76 -1.99
CA ALA A 132 -19.52 10.65 -2.84
C ALA A 132 -18.06 10.77 -3.30
N GLY A 133 -17.52 9.64 -3.76
CA GLY A 133 -16.25 9.57 -4.47
C GLY A 133 -16.45 9.33 -5.97
N ILE A 134 -15.44 9.71 -6.75
CA ILE A 134 -15.30 9.31 -8.16
C ILE A 134 -13.97 8.61 -8.35
N GLY A 135 -13.81 7.81 -9.39
CA GLY A 135 -12.51 7.20 -9.59
C GLY A 135 -12.27 6.57 -10.95
N ILE A 136 -10.99 6.40 -11.22
CA ILE A 136 -10.46 5.77 -12.43
C ILE A 136 -9.38 4.75 -12.05
N ASN A 137 -9.26 3.71 -12.85
CA ASN A 137 -8.24 2.67 -12.71
C ASN A 137 -7.59 2.37 -14.06
N ALA A 138 -6.39 1.79 -14.06
CA ALA A 138 -5.52 1.80 -15.22
C ALA A 138 -5.34 3.23 -15.74
N ALA A 139 -5.18 4.18 -14.80
CA ALA A 139 -5.40 5.59 -15.06
C ALA A 139 -4.45 6.13 -16.13
N TRP A 140 -3.13 5.96 -15.92
CA TRP A 140 -2.10 6.56 -16.78
C TRP A 140 -1.79 5.74 -18.04
N GLY A 141 -2.13 4.46 -18.06
CA GLY A 141 -1.88 3.61 -19.21
C GLY A 141 -2.20 2.15 -18.95
N SER A 142 -1.94 1.34 -19.96
CA SER A 142 -2.11 -0.11 -19.89
C SER A 142 -1.11 -0.86 -20.75
N ASN A 143 -0.80 -2.09 -20.34
CA ASN A 143 0.07 -2.99 -21.08
C ASN A 143 -0.51 -3.45 -22.45
N TRP A 144 -1.74 -3.06 -22.79
CA TRP A 144 -2.41 -3.42 -24.06
C TRP A 144 -2.69 -2.23 -24.97
N LEU A 145 -3.05 -1.08 -24.40
CA LEU A 145 -3.48 0.10 -25.16
C LEU A 145 -2.46 1.25 -25.11
N GLY A 146 -1.37 1.09 -24.34
CA GLY A 146 -0.37 2.13 -24.17
C GLY A 146 -0.83 3.20 -23.18
N GLU A 147 -0.30 4.40 -23.36
CA GLU A 147 -0.57 5.57 -22.55
C GLU A 147 -1.99 6.11 -22.79
N PHE A 148 -2.60 6.64 -21.72
CA PHE A 148 -3.83 7.42 -21.83
C PHE A 148 -3.51 8.90 -21.61
N SER A 149 -4.20 9.80 -22.30
CA SER A 149 -4.02 11.25 -22.16
C SER A 149 -4.72 11.81 -20.92
N LEU A 150 -4.28 12.98 -20.45
CA LEU A 150 -4.96 13.72 -19.38
C LEU A 150 -6.43 13.98 -19.70
N SER A 151 -6.72 14.40 -20.93
CA SER A 151 -8.10 14.69 -21.37
C SER A 151 -9.00 13.46 -21.26
N GLU A 152 -8.54 12.28 -21.69
CA GLU A 152 -9.34 11.05 -21.60
C GLU A 152 -9.67 10.68 -20.14
N ARG A 153 -8.70 10.85 -19.22
CA ARG A 153 -8.91 10.63 -17.80
C ARG A 153 -9.89 11.65 -17.19
N MET A 154 -9.69 12.93 -17.49
CA MET A 154 -10.52 14.02 -16.96
C MET A 154 -11.96 13.95 -17.48
N ASP A 155 -12.17 13.56 -18.75
CA ASP A 155 -13.50 13.37 -19.33
C ASP A 155 -14.30 12.28 -18.59
N LEU A 156 -13.63 11.20 -18.16
CA LEU A 156 -14.27 10.13 -17.37
C LEU A 156 -14.59 10.60 -15.96
N LEU A 157 -13.72 11.38 -15.33
CA LEU A 157 -13.97 11.97 -14.01
C LEU A 157 -15.09 13.01 -14.05
N GLU A 158 -15.15 13.85 -15.08
CA GLU A 158 -16.19 14.87 -15.25
C GLU A 158 -17.58 14.24 -15.43
N LYS A 159 -17.69 13.18 -16.22
CA LYS A 159 -18.95 12.42 -16.37
C LYS A 159 -19.46 11.90 -15.03
N GLN A 160 -18.56 11.37 -14.20
CA GLN A 160 -18.89 10.89 -12.86
C GLN A 160 -19.32 12.04 -11.95
N HIS A 161 -18.54 13.13 -11.90
CA HIS A 161 -18.82 14.31 -11.08
C HIS A 161 -20.19 14.91 -11.41
N ARG A 162 -20.51 15.07 -12.69
CA ARG A 162 -21.81 15.55 -13.16
C ARG A 162 -22.97 14.68 -12.71
N LEU A 163 -22.82 13.35 -12.71
CA LEU A 163 -23.87 12.44 -12.27
C LEU A 163 -24.19 12.61 -10.79
N TRP A 164 -23.16 12.71 -9.94
CA TRP A 164 -23.33 12.92 -8.50
C TRP A 164 -23.94 14.28 -8.18
N THR A 165 -23.40 15.34 -8.79
CA THR A 165 -23.88 16.71 -8.54
C THR A 165 -25.30 16.95 -9.05
N ALA A 166 -25.69 16.34 -10.18
CA ALA A 166 -27.07 16.37 -10.66
C ALA A 166 -28.06 15.68 -9.70
N ALA A 167 -27.59 14.71 -8.91
CA ALA A 167 -28.36 14.07 -7.85
C ALA A 167 -28.32 14.83 -6.51
N GLY A 168 -27.66 15.99 -6.46
CA GLY A 168 -27.52 16.80 -5.24
C GLY A 168 -26.49 16.27 -4.24
N ILE A 169 -25.61 15.36 -4.67
CA ILE A 169 -24.56 14.76 -3.83
C ILE A 169 -23.22 15.42 -4.19
N ARG A 170 -22.49 15.90 -3.18
CA ARG A 170 -21.18 16.52 -3.36
C ARG A 170 -20.11 15.44 -3.64
N VAL A 171 -19.22 15.69 -4.58
CA VAL A 171 -18.02 14.86 -4.76
C VAL A 171 -16.92 15.39 -3.84
N ALA A 172 -16.43 14.56 -2.93
CA ALA A 172 -15.41 14.94 -1.94
C ALA A 172 -14.10 14.15 -2.11
N GLU A 173 -14.15 13.00 -2.81
CA GLU A 173 -13.03 12.08 -2.98
C GLU A 173 -12.77 11.75 -4.45
N VAL A 174 -11.49 11.60 -4.79
CA VAL A 174 -11.05 10.94 -6.03
C VAL A 174 -10.16 9.74 -5.72
N VAL A 175 -10.44 8.60 -6.35
CA VAL A 175 -9.66 7.37 -6.24
C VAL A 175 -8.99 7.06 -7.59
N ILE A 176 -7.67 6.92 -7.59
CA ILE A 176 -6.88 6.69 -8.81
C ILE A 176 -6.03 5.43 -8.64
N GLY A 177 -6.29 4.43 -9.49
CA GLY A 177 -5.58 3.15 -9.47
C GLY A 177 -4.68 2.92 -10.68
N ASP A 178 -3.55 2.27 -10.44
CA ASP A 178 -2.57 1.89 -11.46
C ASP A 178 -2.12 0.43 -11.31
N PRO A 179 -2.97 -0.54 -11.69
CA PRO A 179 -2.69 -1.97 -11.59
C PRO A 179 -1.56 -2.46 -12.50
N MET A 180 -1.05 -1.59 -13.37
CA MET A 180 -0.07 -1.91 -14.41
C MET A 180 1.19 -1.05 -14.32
N GLY A 181 1.40 -0.30 -13.23
CA GLY A 181 2.62 0.47 -13.00
C GLY A 181 2.97 1.43 -14.14
N TRP A 182 1.98 2.15 -14.69
CA TRP A 182 2.14 3.21 -15.70
C TRP A 182 2.27 4.60 -15.10
N ASN A 183 2.16 4.75 -13.77
CA ASN A 183 2.39 6.00 -13.09
C ASN A 183 3.81 6.54 -13.38
N MET A 184 3.86 7.83 -13.70
CA MET A 184 5.05 8.65 -13.78
C MET A 184 4.82 9.91 -12.94
N PRO A 185 5.84 10.43 -12.23
CA PRO A 185 5.66 11.49 -11.26
C PRO A 185 5.06 12.77 -11.85
N ASP A 186 5.48 13.14 -13.06
CA ASP A 186 4.93 14.28 -13.82
C ASP A 186 3.47 14.06 -14.22
N ALA A 187 3.11 12.86 -14.68
CA ALA A 187 1.73 12.52 -15.03
C ALA A 187 0.80 12.42 -13.79
N VAL A 188 1.33 12.01 -12.63
CA VAL A 188 0.60 12.04 -11.35
C VAL A 188 0.38 13.49 -10.91
N GLU A 189 1.43 14.31 -10.92
CA GLU A 189 1.35 15.74 -10.60
C GLU A 189 0.35 16.47 -11.51
N GLU A 190 0.45 16.27 -12.83
CA GLU A 190 -0.46 16.85 -13.83
C GLU A 190 -1.92 16.48 -13.53
N GLN A 191 -2.18 15.20 -13.23
CA GLN A 191 -3.53 14.71 -12.93
C GLN A 191 -4.08 15.34 -11.64
N LEU A 192 -3.28 15.43 -10.58
CA LEU A 192 -3.69 16.02 -9.29
C LEU A 192 -3.96 17.53 -9.43
N LEU A 193 -3.10 18.26 -10.13
CA LEU A 193 -3.28 19.69 -10.40
C LEU A 193 -4.54 19.95 -11.23
N ALA A 194 -4.79 19.15 -12.27
CA ALA A 194 -5.99 19.27 -13.09
C ALA A 194 -7.27 19.06 -12.26
N ILE A 195 -7.30 18.03 -11.40
CA ILE A 195 -8.44 17.77 -10.51
C ILE A 195 -8.66 18.95 -9.56
N ARG A 196 -7.61 19.44 -8.89
CA ARG A 196 -7.72 20.57 -7.94
C ARG A 196 -8.15 21.88 -8.59
N SER A 197 -7.70 22.12 -9.81
CA SER A 197 -8.06 23.32 -10.59
C SER A 197 -9.53 23.27 -11.00
N THR A 198 -10.02 22.11 -11.45
CA THR A 198 -11.39 21.93 -11.93
C THR A 198 -12.41 21.80 -10.79
N TRP A 199 -12.06 21.07 -9.72
CA TRP A 199 -12.93 20.74 -8.59
C TRP A 199 -12.21 20.98 -7.26
N PRO A 200 -12.04 22.25 -6.84
CA PRO A 200 -11.34 22.58 -5.58
C PRO A 200 -12.05 22.03 -4.34
N GLU A 201 -13.32 21.63 -4.44
CA GLU A 201 -14.08 21.01 -3.36
C GLU A 201 -13.68 19.55 -3.07
N ILE A 202 -12.95 18.89 -3.98
CA ILE A 202 -12.39 17.55 -3.79
C ILE A 202 -11.10 17.69 -2.99
N THR A 203 -11.12 17.16 -1.77
CA THR A 203 -10.02 17.29 -0.81
C THR A 203 -9.46 15.94 -0.36
N ARG A 204 -10.14 14.83 -0.66
CA ARG A 204 -9.67 13.47 -0.36
C ARG A 204 -9.14 12.81 -1.64
N PHE A 205 -7.87 12.43 -1.63
CA PHE A 205 -7.18 11.80 -2.75
C PHE A 205 -6.69 10.43 -2.34
N HIS A 206 -7.13 9.39 -3.03
CA HIS A 206 -6.71 8.02 -2.78
C HIS A 206 -5.93 7.49 -3.97
N LEU A 207 -4.64 7.20 -3.78
CA LEU A 207 -3.76 6.65 -4.80
C LEU A 207 -3.43 5.20 -4.50
N HIS A 208 -3.64 4.34 -5.50
CA HIS A 208 -3.28 2.94 -5.49
C HIS A 208 -2.25 2.67 -6.59
N LEU A 209 -0.97 2.77 -6.24
CA LEU A 209 0.15 2.76 -7.19
C LEU A 209 0.95 1.47 -7.08
N HIS A 210 1.07 0.76 -8.20
CA HIS A 210 1.97 -0.38 -8.31
C HIS A 210 3.39 0.04 -8.70
N ASN A 211 4.38 -0.76 -8.30
CA ASN A 211 5.79 -0.38 -8.34
C ASN A 211 6.68 -1.18 -9.32
N GLN A 212 6.12 -1.93 -10.27
CA GLN A 212 6.90 -2.77 -11.20
C GLN A 212 8.00 -2.10 -12.00
N ARG A 213 7.97 -0.77 -12.14
CA ARG A 213 9.01 0.00 -12.84
C ARG A 213 9.80 0.92 -11.90
N GLY A 214 9.64 0.76 -10.58
CA GLY A 214 10.32 1.58 -9.57
C GLY A 214 9.81 3.01 -9.48
N THR A 215 8.66 3.34 -10.08
CA THR A 215 8.15 4.72 -10.18
C THR A 215 7.19 5.10 -9.06
N ALA A 216 6.59 4.14 -8.37
CA ALA A 216 5.60 4.44 -7.32
C ALA A 216 6.14 5.34 -6.20
N PRO A 217 7.36 5.11 -5.63
CA PRO A 217 7.91 6.00 -4.61
C PRO A 217 8.04 7.45 -5.10
N ILE A 218 8.47 7.64 -6.34
CA ILE A 218 8.70 8.98 -6.92
C ILE A 218 7.37 9.66 -7.22
N SER A 219 6.39 8.93 -7.72
CA SER A 219 5.02 9.42 -7.95
C SER A 219 4.30 9.77 -6.64
N ILE A 220 4.50 8.99 -5.59
CA ILE A 220 4.01 9.32 -4.24
C ILE A 220 4.67 10.61 -3.75
N TYR A 221 5.99 10.73 -3.89
CA TYR A 221 6.70 11.95 -3.51
C TYR A 221 6.19 13.17 -4.30
N ALA A 222 5.93 13.03 -5.60
CA ALA A 222 5.30 14.07 -6.40
C ALA A 222 3.92 14.46 -5.83
N ALA A 223 3.05 13.48 -5.54
CA ALA A 223 1.75 13.73 -4.92
C ALA A 223 1.86 14.48 -3.57
N LEU A 224 2.80 14.09 -2.70
CA LEU A 224 3.08 14.77 -1.42
C LEU A 224 3.53 16.22 -1.62
N ARG A 225 4.23 16.53 -2.72
CA ARG A 225 4.70 17.89 -3.04
C ARG A 225 3.61 18.74 -3.71
N THR A 226 2.69 18.12 -4.44
CA THR A 226 1.62 18.78 -5.19
C THR A 226 0.38 19.09 -4.35
N LEU A 227 0.02 18.19 -3.43
CA LEU A 227 -1.12 18.38 -2.54
C LEU A 227 -0.76 19.32 -1.37
N THR A 228 -1.75 20.09 -0.90
CA THR A 228 -1.59 21.00 0.25
C THR A 228 -2.06 20.32 1.54
N GLU A 229 -1.75 20.91 2.68
CA GLU A 229 -2.13 20.39 4.01
C GLU A 229 -3.65 20.29 4.22
N GLU A 230 -4.47 20.98 3.42
CA GLU A 230 -5.94 20.82 3.46
C GLU A 230 -6.43 19.54 2.78
N CYS A 231 -5.56 18.85 2.03
CA CYS A 231 -5.92 17.62 1.33
C CYS A 231 -5.57 16.39 2.18
N GLU A 232 -6.51 15.46 2.28
CA GLU A 232 -6.25 14.12 2.80
C GLU A 232 -5.68 13.27 1.65
N LEU A 233 -4.46 12.74 1.84
CA LEU A 233 -3.83 11.81 0.90
C LEU A 233 -3.82 10.40 1.50
N ILE A 234 -4.51 9.47 0.85
CA ILE A 234 -4.56 8.06 1.19
C ILE A 234 -3.71 7.30 0.18
N LEU A 235 -2.78 6.49 0.67
CA LEU A 235 -1.86 5.70 -0.14
C LEU A 235 -2.03 4.23 0.20
N ASP A 236 -2.40 3.43 -0.81
CA ASP A 236 -2.39 1.98 -0.65
C ASP A 236 -0.97 1.45 -0.81
N THR A 237 -0.55 0.63 0.14
CA THR A 237 0.76 -0.05 0.13
C THR A 237 0.59 -1.50 0.58
N THR A 238 1.66 -2.28 0.48
CA THR A 238 1.73 -3.62 1.06
C THR A 238 3.07 -3.83 1.75
N VAL A 239 3.06 -4.61 2.82
CA VAL A 239 4.29 -4.97 3.54
C VAL A 239 5.26 -5.68 2.60
N GLY A 240 6.52 -5.28 2.56
CA GLY A 240 7.50 -5.83 1.60
C GLY A 240 7.24 -5.48 0.14
N GLY A 241 6.19 -4.71 -0.17
CA GLY A 241 5.78 -4.42 -1.55
C GLY A 241 5.15 -5.62 -2.27
N ILE A 242 4.78 -6.68 -1.55
CA ILE A 242 4.14 -7.85 -2.16
C ILE A 242 2.81 -7.47 -2.81
N GLY A 243 2.50 -8.09 -3.95
CA GLY A 243 1.21 -7.89 -4.58
C GLY A 243 1.33 -7.78 -6.08
N GLY A 244 0.20 -7.51 -6.69
CA GLY A 244 0.07 -7.53 -8.13
C GLY A 244 -1.25 -8.13 -8.55
N CYS A 245 -1.53 -7.98 -9.83
CA CYS A 245 -2.78 -8.44 -10.40
C CYS A 245 -2.47 -9.56 -11.42
N PRO A 246 -2.98 -10.79 -11.23
CA PRO A 246 -2.75 -11.86 -12.21
C PRO A 246 -3.35 -11.52 -13.59
N TYR A 247 -4.26 -10.56 -13.65
CA TYR A 247 -4.92 -10.14 -14.87
C TYR A 247 -4.23 -8.98 -15.60
N CYS A 248 -3.23 -8.31 -14.99
CA CYS A 248 -2.54 -7.13 -15.54
C CYS A 248 -1.40 -7.46 -16.53
N GLY A 249 -1.09 -8.75 -16.73
CA GLY A 249 -0.07 -9.23 -17.67
C GLY A 249 1.30 -9.50 -17.05
N ASN A 250 1.60 -8.90 -15.89
CA ASN A 250 2.89 -9.06 -15.20
C ASN A 250 2.82 -9.87 -13.89
N GLY A 251 1.60 -10.09 -13.37
CA GLY A 251 1.40 -10.94 -12.19
C GLY A 251 2.16 -10.42 -10.97
N ARG A 252 2.99 -11.28 -10.36
CA ARG A 252 3.75 -10.92 -9.14
C ARG A 252 4.80 -9.84 -9.39
N ALA A 253 5.31 -9.73 -10.61
CA ALA A 253 6.28 -8.69 -10.94
C ALA A 253 5.67 -7.29 -10.87
N THR A 254 4.34 -7.18 -10.73
CA THR A 254 3.65 -5.89 -10.61
C THR A 254 4.05 -5.15 -9.33
N GLY A 255 4.08 -5.85 -8.19
CA GLY A 255 4.46 -5.30 -6.88
C GLY A 255 3.64 -4.09 -6.45
N MET A 256 3.85 -3.63 -5.24
CA MET A 256 3.29 -2.37 -4.71
C MET A 256 4.41 -1.57 -4.08
N MET A 257 4.12 -0.32 -3.71
CA MET A 257 5.00 0.41 -2.81
C MET A 257 5.14 -0.37 -1.48
N PRO A 258 6.35 -0.73 -1.05
CA PRO A 258 6.56 -1.33 0.26
C PRO A 258 6.13 -0.36 1.38
N THR A 259 5.30 -0.84 2.30
CA THR A 259 4.75 -0.01 3.39
C THR A 259 5.88 0.58 4.24
N GLU A 260 6.88 -0.21 4.59
CA GLU A 260 8.03 0.18 5.41
C GLU A 260 8.93 1.22 4.72
N ASP A 261 9.11 1.10 3.41
CA ASP A 261 9.88 2.08 2.63
C ASP A 261 9.15 3.43 2.56
N LEU A 262 7.81 3.40 2.46
CA LEU A 262 7.01 4.61 2.51
C LEU A 262 7.02 5.24 3.91
N VAL A 263 6.89 4.42 4.96
CA VAL A 263 6.90 4.91 6.34
C VAL A 263 8.25 5.57 6.69
N ASP A 264 9.37 4.94 6.31
CA ASP A 264 10.71 5.55 6.47
C ASP A 264 10.80 6.89 5.74
N LEU A 265 10.35 6.96 4.48
CA LEU A 265 10.30 8.22 3.73
C LEU A 265 9.47 9.29 4.44
N LEU A 266 8.27 8.94 4.90
CA LEU A 266 7.38 9.89 5.57
C LEU A 266 7.99 10.39 6.89
N HIS A 267 8.55 9.51 7.72
CA HIS A 267 9.25 9.89 8.95
C HIS A 267 10.41 10.84 8.67
N GLU A 268 11.15 10.62 7.59
CA GLU A 268 12.32 11.41 7.22
C GLU A 268 11.97 12.74 6.57
N LEU A 269 10.76 12.86 6.03
CA LEU A 269 10.13 14.13 5.68
C LEU A 269 9.50 14.84 6.89
N GLY A 270 9.52 14.23 8.08
CA GLY A 270 8.93 14.78 9.31
C GLY A 270 7.42 14.62 9.39
N ILE A 271 6.82 13.73 8.58
CA ILE A 271 5.40 13.43 8.58
C ILE A 271 5.13 12.32 9.61
N GLU A 272 4.31 12.63 10.61
CA GLU A 272 3.91 11.67 11.64
C GLU A 272 2.90 10.67 11.08
N THR A 273 3.20 9.37 11.17
CA THR A 273 2.32 8.29 10.70
C THR A 273 1.70 7.49 11.85
N GLY A 274 2.26 7.58 13.06
CA GLY A 274 1.90 6.71 14.20
C GLY A 274 2.28 5.24 14.02
N VAL A 275 3.05 4.90 12.98
CA VAL A 275 3.51 3.54 12.68
C VAL A 275 4.90 3.31 13.30
N ASP A 276 5.06 2.18 13.98
CA ASP A 276 6.34 1.66 14.46
C ASP A 276 7.08 0.97 13.31
N LEU A 277 8.12 1.64 12.81
CA LEU A 277 8.93 1.15 11.69
C LEU A 277 9.75 -0.08 12.08
N ASP A 278 10.28 -0.16 13.30
CA ASP A 278 11.07 -1.30 13.76
C ASP A 278 10.16 -2.55 13.82
N ALA A 279 8.94 -2.41 14.34
CA ALA A 279 7.94 -3.49 14.31
C ALA A 279 7.53 -3.88 12.90
N LEU A 280 7.34 -2.91 11.99
CA LEU A 280 6.96 -3.18 10.61
C LEU A 280 8.06 -3.96 9.85
N ILE A 281 9.34 -3.68 10.11
CA ILE A 281 10.46 -4.46 9.58
C ILE A 281 10.37 -5.93 10.01
N GLU A 282 10.06 -6.22 11.28
CA GLU A 282 9.85 -7.62 11.73
C GLU A 282 8.69 -8.30 10.99
N VAL A 283 7.63 -7.55 10.68
CA VAL A 283 6.51 -8.08 9.88
C VAL A 283 6.96 -8.42 8.46
N VAL A 284 7.86 -7.67 7.85
CA VAL A 284 8.41 -7.99 6.52
C VAL A 284 9.15 -9.32 6.54
N ILE A 285 9.97 -9.56 7.58
CA ILE A 285 10.71 -10.82 7.75
C ILE A 285 9.77 -12.00 7.96
N LEU A 286 8.75 -11.81 8.80
CA LEU A 286 7.68 -12.79 8.96
C LEU A 286 6.96 -13.06 7.64
N THR A 287 6.72 -12.03 6.84
CA THR A 287 6.08 -12.16 5.52
C THR A 287 6.93 -13.03 4.60
N GLU A 288 8.24 -12.81 4.56
CA GLU A 288 9.19 -13.61 3.75
C GLU A 288 9.26 -15.07 4.19
N GLU A 289 9.26 -15.33 5.50
CA GLU A 289 9.16 -16.67 6.06
C GLU A 289 7.89 -17.38 5.56
N ILE A 290 6.76 -16.67 5.58
CA ILE A 290 5.44 -17.23 5.22
C ILE A 290 5.31 -17.50 3.72
N ILE A 291 5.76 -16.56 2.88
CA ILE A 291 5.63 -16.69 1.41
C ILE A 291 6.76 -17.53 0.80
N GLY A 292 7.86 -17.73 1.54
CA GLY A 292 8.98 -18.58 1.13
C GLY A 292 9.91 -17.95 0.09
N HIS A 293 9.87 -16.63 -0.07
CA HIS A 293 10.75 -15.89 -0.98
C HIS A 293 11.00 -14.46 -0.46
N PRO A 294 12.11 -13.82 -0.86
CA PRO A 294 12.36 -12.42 -0.52
C PRO A 294 11.32 -11.49 -1.14
N THR A 295 11.11 -10.35 -0.49
CA THR A 295 10.33 -9.22 -0.97
C THR A 295 11.20 -8.10 -1.53
N ASP A 296 10.58 -7.12 -2.19
CA ASP A 296 11.24 -5.99 -2.88
C ASP A 296 11.48 -4.78 -1.95
N THR A 297 11.46 -5.02 -0.64
CA THR A 297 11.78 -4.04 0.40
C THR A 297 13.22 -3.51 0.32
N HIS A 298 13.41 -2.23 0.61
CA HIS A 298 14.74 -1.65 0.80
C HIS A 298 15.06 -1.46 2.29
N VAL A 299 14.16 -0.85 3.06
CA VAL A 299 14.39 -0.50 4.46
C VAL A 299 14.50 -1.73 5.34
N ALA A 300 13.72 -2.79 5.10
CA ALA A 300 13.88 -4.03 5.88
C ALA A 300 15.19 -4.77 5.55
N ARG A 301 15.89 -4.41 4.46
CA ARG A 301 17.23 -4.94 4.16
C ARG A 301 18.34 -4.16 4.85
N THR A 302 18.22 -2.84 4.91
CA THR A 302 19.34 -1.96 5.33
C THR A 302 19.14 -1.31 6.69
N GLY A 303 17.94 -1.39 7.24
CA GLY A 303 17.50 -0.65 8.42
C GLY A 303 17.16 0.81 8.11
N PRO A 304 16.51 1.49 9.06
CA PRO A 304 16.27 2.93 8.99
C PRO A 304 17.59 3.71 9.00
N ARG A 305 17.57 4.97 8.55
CA ARG A 305 18.77 5.83 8.57
C ARG A 305 19.29 5.96 10.02
N PRO A 306 20.53 5.53 10.30
CA PRO A 306 21.01 5.51 11.67
C PRO A 306 21.34 6.94 12.16
N ARG A 307 20.97 7.25 13.40
CA ARG A 307 21.17 8.58 14.03
C ARG A 307 21.55 8.40 15.50
N GLY A 308 22.28 9.37 16.05
CA GLY A 308 22.68 9.35 17.46
C GLY A 308 23.39 8.06 17.86
N GLU A 309 22.92 7.40 18.91
CA GLU A 309 23.44 6.13 19.42
C GLU A 309 23.24 4.94 18.46
N ARG A 310 22.29 5.03 17.52
CA ARG A 310 22.08 4.00 16.48
C ARG A 310 23.11 4.07 15.36
N LEU A 311 23.95 5.11 15.31
CA LEU A 311 25.03 5.21 14.32
C LEU A 311 26.04 4.07 14.49
N TYR A 312 26.28 3.38 13.38
CA TYR A 312 27.10 2.18 13.31
C TYR A 312 28.51 2.37 13.87
N ALA A 313 29.06 1.30 14.43
CA ALA A 313 30.44 1.27 14.91
C ALA A 313 31.39 1.48 13.72
N MET A 314 32.38 2.35 13.88
CA MET A 314 33.26 2.73 12.77
C MET A 314 34.16 1.58 12.30
N ASP A 315 34.38 0.61 13.18
CA ASP A 315 35.22 -0.58 13.02
C ASP A 315 34.40 -1.86 12.84
N MET A 316 33.12 -1.74 12.44
CA MET A 316 32.34 -2.89 12.00
C MET A 316 33.11 -3.74 10.97
N PRO A 317 33.01 -5.08 11.02
CA PRO A 317 33.70 -5.94 10.07
C PRO A 317 33.13 -5.82 8.66
N PHE A 318 33.75 -6.51 7.71
CA PHE A 318 33.29 -6.56 6.33
C PHE A 318 31.89 -7.18 6.23
N VAL A 319 30.91 -6.40 5.75
CA VAL A 319 29.52 -6.82 5.53
C VAL A 319 29.29 -6.98 4.03
N GLU A 320 28.96 -8.19 3.60
CA GLU A 320 28.76 -8.53 2.18
C GLU A 320 27.37 -9.13 1.91
N THR A 321 26.82 -9.84 2.89
CA THR A 321 25.56 -10.58 2.75
C THR A 321 24.38 -9.81 3.35
N PHE A 322 23.16 -10.14 2.91
CA PHE A 322 21.95 -9.55 3.48
C PHE A 322 21.79 -9.89 4.96
N GLU A 323 22.17 -11.11 5.36
CA GLU A 323 22.13 -11.57 6.75
C GLU A 323 23.05 -10.73 7.64
N GLN A 324 24.27 -10.45 7.17
CA GLN A 324 25.21 -9.59 7.88
C GLN A 324 24.73 -8.13 7.97
N ALA A 325 24.01 -7.65 6.95
CA ALA A 325 23.42 -6.32 6.95
C ALA A 325 22.28 -6.17 7.99
N GLN A 326 21.76 -7.25 8.56
CA GLN A 326 20.71 -7.21 9.60
C GLN A 326 21.20 -6.80 10.99
N HIS A 327 22.42 -6.28 11.14
CA HIS A 327 22.98 -5.88 12.43
C HIS A 327 22.18 -4.76 13.13
N PHE A 328 21.42 -3.94 12.39
CA PHE A 328 20.51 -2.96 12.99
C PHE A 328 19.35 -3.63 13.76
N ARG A 329 19.00 -4.87 13.40
CA ARG A 329 17.92 -5.66 13.98
C ARG A 329 18.41 -6.65 15.03
N VAL A 330 19.46 -7.41 14.70
CA VAL A 330 19.98 -8.50 15.55
C VAL A 330 21.31 -8.19 16.22
N GLY A 331 21.79 -6.94 16.11
CA GLY A 331 23.03 -6.48 16.72
C GLY A 331 24.30 -7.07 16.09
N PRO A 332 25.45 -6.92 16.77
CA PRO A 332 26.75 -7.36 16.27
C PRO A 332 26.88 -8.84 15.91
N SER A 333 25.99 -9.70 16.41
CA SER A 333 25.98 -11.11 16.04
C SER A 333 25.68 -11.35 14.56
N ALA A 334 25.05 -10.39 13.85
CA ALA A 334 24.78 -10.50 12.41
C ALA A 334 26.04 -10.78 11.58
N TYR A 335 27.18 -10.24 12.02
CA TYR A 335 28.47 -10.40 11.34
C TYR A 335 29.44 -11.31 12.10
N ALA A 336 28.92 -12.25 12.91
CA ALA A 336 29.74 -13.26 13.55
C ALA A 336 30.55 -14.06 12.51
N GLY A 337 31.87 -14.08 12.66
CA GLY A 337 32.80 -14.76 11.73
C GLY A 337 33.16 -13.95 10.47
N ALA A 338 32.62 -12.73 10.30
CA ALA A 338 33.02 -11.86 9.20
C ALA A 338 34.47 -11.36 9.38
N PRO A 339 35.25 -11.21 8.29
CA PRO A 339 36.61 -10.71 8.39
C PRO A 339 36.61 -9.23 8.77
N SER A 340 37.53 -8.84 9.66
CA SER A 340 37.81 -7.44 9.94
C SER A 340 39.07 -7.02 9.19
N PRO A 341 38.97 -6.23 8.09
CA PRO A 341 40.13 -5.83 7.29
C PRO A 341 40.97 -4.72 7.95
N TRP A 342 40.49 -4.16 9.07
CA TRP A 342 41.08 -2.99 9.71
C TRP A 342 42.30 -3.37 10.58
N LYS A 343 43.41 -2.65 10.41
CA LYS A 343 44.67 -2.92 11.15
C LYS A 343 44.66 -2.38 12.58
N SER A 344 43.77 -1.45 12.89
CA SER A 344 43.58 -0.82 14.19
C SER A 344 42.14 -0.33 14.32
N VAL A 345 41.71 -0.01 15.54
CA VAL A 345 40.42 0.65 15.79
C VAL A 345 40.30 1.92 14.94
N ILE A 346 39.15 2.10 14.28
CA ILE A 346 38.90 3.27 13.44
C ILE A 346 38.44 4.43 14.33
N THR A 347 39.15 5.55 14.27
CA THR A 347 38.81 6.79 14.97
C THR A 347 38.49 7.90 13.97
N SER A 348 37.57 8.81 14.31
CA SER A 348 37.22 9.93 13.43
C SER A 348 36.95 11.19 14.24
N PRO A 349 37.78 12.25 14.09
CA PRO A 349 37.49 13.55 14.70
C PRO A 349 36.14 14.12 14.27
N SER A 350 35.63 13.74 13.08
CA SER A 350 34.28 14.11 12.64
C SER A 350 33.20 13.41 13.45
N ARG A 351 33.42 12.16 13.90
CA ARG A 351 32.51 11.44 14.80
C ARG A 351 32.59 12.00 16.22
N ASP A 352 33.80 12.32 16.70
CA ASP A 352 34.00 12.89 18.04
C ASP A 352 33.28 14.24 18.21
N ARG A 353 33.28 15.07 17.16
CA ARG A 353 32.54 16.34 17.13
C ARG A 353 31.03 16.20 17.29
N LEU A 354 30.47 15.00 17.05
CA LEU A 354 29.04 14.76 17.27
C LEU A 354 28.70 14.56 18.77
N GLY A 355 29.69 14.45 19.65
CA GLY A 355 29.47 14.29 21.10
C GLY A 355 28.85 12.94 21.49
N LEU A 356 28.82 11.99 20.56
CA LEU A 356 28.27 10.66 20.76
C LEU A 356 29.33 9.79 21.46
N GLN A 357 29.14 9.48 22.74
CA GLN A 357 29.98 8.51 23.42
C GLN A 357 29.76 7.15 22.77
N GLN A 358 30.82 6.54 22.21
CA GLN A 358 30.76 5.12 21.90
C GLN A 358 30.78 4.37 23.22
N ASP A 359 29.71 3.66 23.53
CA ASP A 359 29.78 2.63 24.55
C ASP A 359 30.89 1.66 24.17
N LYS A 360 31.88 1.54 25.05
CA LYS A 360 32.95 0.55 24.96
C LYS A 360 32.36 -0.84 25.22
N ALA A 361 31.54 -1.34 24.31
CA ALA A 361 31.03 -2.70 24.38
C ALA A 361 32.05 -3.64 23.71
N GLY A 362 32.77 -4.42 24.53
CA GLY A 362 33.47 -5.63 24.06
C GLY A 362 35.01 -5.62 24.15
N ALA A 363 35.58 -5.25 25.30
CA ALA A 363 36.92 -5.70 25.69
C ALA A 363 36.86 -6.31 27.09
N SER A 364 36.40 -7.56 27.18
CA SER A 364 36.69 -8.49 28.28
C SER A 364 36.53 -9.92 27.79
#